data_AF-A0A2G1BSL1-F1
#
_entry.id   AF-A0A2G1BSL1-F1
#
_cell.length_a   1.000
_cell.length_b   1.000
_cell.length_c   1.000
_cell.angle_alpha   90.00
_cell.angle_beta   90.00
_cell.angle_gamma   90.00
#
_symmetry.space_group_name_H-M   'P 1'
#
loop_
_entity.id
_entity.type
_entity.pdbx_description
1 polymer ?
#
loop_
_entity_poly.entity_id
_entity_poly.type
_entity_poly.pdbx_seq_one_letter_code
_entity_poly.pdbx_strand_id
1 'polypeptide(L)'
;MKKLILLLLTILLITSCTNYGQLKLVSYLSEDLKEVSGVEKSHDLKMLWMHNDSGNAAKVFKVSTQGKILQKRVLSVKNHDWEDITSDNNGNIYIADFGNNNNKRKNLVILKIKEKDLLNGDNVEVEKIKFSYPNQTKFPPKKKDRFFDAESLIYKEGFLYIFTKSRVKNKYGKTMLYKVPATKGDYTAQYISEYTNCNDVHCAITAAAISPDKQKVVLLTHQSVLVFTNFNGDDFFSGDVKEHTFNHISQKEGVTFKDETTLYITDEADKTGSSRLYEFVLKD
;
A
#
# COMPACT_ATOMS: atom_id res chain seq x y z
N MET A 1 -52.77 -1.22 50.38
CA MET A 1 -52.06 -0.54 49.26
C MET A 1 -50.66 -1.12 49.16
N LYS A 2 -50.32 -1.81 48.07
CA LYS A 2 -48.95 -2.00 47.52
C LYS A 2 -49.08 -2.88 46.27
N LYS A 3 -49.19 -2.25 45.10
CA LYS A 3 -49.06 -2.92 43.80
C LYS A 3 -47.56 -3.14 43.55
N LEU A 4 -47.18 -4.40 43.42
CA LEU A 4 -45.84 -4.83 43.03
C LEU A 4 -45.70 -4.62 41.52
N ILE A 5 -44.95 -3.60 41.10
CA ILE A 5 -44.61 -3.39 39.70
C ILE A 5 -43.33 -4.19 39.43
N LEU A 6 -43.50 -5.31 38.72
CA LEU A 6 -42.41 -6.11 38.19
C LEU A 6 -41.87 -5.40 36.94
N LEU A 7 -40.74 -4.70 37.07
CA LEU A 7 -40.07 -4.07 35.93
C LEU A 7 -39.24 -5.14 35.20
N LEU A 8 -39.77 -5.61 34.06
CA LEU A 8 -39.08 -6.53 33.16
C LEU A 8 -37.96 -5.75 32.44
N LEU A 9 -36.71 -5.91 32.91
CA LEU A 9 -35.55 -5.30 32.28
C LEU A 9 -35.19 -6.11 31.01
N THR A 10 -35.69 -5.68 29.86
CA THR A 10 -35.28 -6.21 28.55
C THR A 10 -33.91 -5.61 28.22
N ILE A 11 -32.85 -6.39 28.42
CA ILE A 11 -31.49 -6.04 27.99
C ILE A 11 -31.47 -6.15 26.46
N LEU A 12 -31.62 -5.01 25.78
CA LEU A 12 -31.38 -4.88 24.35
C LEU A 12 -29.85 -4.90 24.14
N LEU A 13 -29.30 -6.06 23.79
CA LEU A 13 -27.92 -6.18 23.31
C LEU A 13 -27.85 -5.50 21.93
N ILE A 14 -27.51 -4.21 21.92
CA ILE A 14 -27.18 -3.50 20.69
C ILE A 14 -25.78 -3.97 20.28
N THR A 15 -25.69 -5.10 19.58
CA THR A 15 -24.47 -5.46 18.86
C THR A 15 -24.32 -4.47 17.71
N SER A 16 -23.50 -3.43 17.87
CA SER A 16 -23.17 -2.55 16.76
C SER A 16 -22.34 -3.35 15.75
N CYS A 17 -23.00 -3.93 14.75
CA CYS A 17 -22.29 -4.47 13.59
C CYS A 17 -21.60 -3.30 12.90
N THR A 18 -20.28 -3.21 13.04
CA THR A 18 -19.48 -2.25 12.27
C THR A 18 -19.55 -2.66 10.81
N ASN A 19 -19.96 -1.75 9.93
CA ASN A 19 -20.13 -2.02 8.50
C ASN A 19 -18.89 -1.55 7.74
N TYR A 20 -18.17 -2.50 7.14
CA TYR A 20 -16.98 -2.25 6.32
C TYR A 20 -17.29 -2.27 4.80
N GLY A 21 -18.56 -2.12 4.44
CA GLY A 21 -19.04 -2.18 3.07
C GLY A 21 -18.85 -3.57 2.47
N GLN A 22 -18.16 -3.63 1.32
CA GLN A 22 -17.84 -4.88 0.62
C GLN A 22 -16.59 -5.60 1.16
N LEU A 23 -15.90 -5.02 2.16
CA LEU A 23 -14.70 -5.59 2.75
C LEU A 23 -15.06 -6.61 3.83
N LYS A 24 -14.34 -7.73 3.86
CA LYS A 24 -14.43 -8.72 4.94
C LYS A 24 -13.28 -8.48 5.91
N LEU A 25 -13.59 -8.04 7.14
CA LEU A 25 -12.59 -7.92 8.19
C LEU A 25 -11.98 -9.29 8.50
N VAL A 26 -10.66 -9.39 8.43
CA VAL A 26 -9.89 -10.58 8.83
C VAL A 26 -9.44 -10.45 10.28
N SER A 27 -8.84 -9.30 10.61
CA SER A 27 -8.30 -9.06 11.95
C SER A 27 -8.10 -7.57 12.21
N TYR A 28 -8.18 -7.18 13.48
CA TYR A 28 -7.50 -5.98 13.97
C TYR A 28 -6.01 -6.30 14.14
N LEU A 29 -5.15 -5.40 13.68
CA LEU A 29 -3.71 -5.55 13.79
C LEU A 29 -3.22 -5.07 15.15
N SER A 30 -1.99 -5.47 15.50
CA SER A 30 -1.33 -5.02 16.73
C SER A 30 -1.06 -3.52 16.69
N GLU A 31 -1.01 -2.85 17.85
CA GLU A 31 -0.55 -1.46 18.00
C GLU A 31 0.85 -1.21 17.42
N ASP A 32 1.69 -2.25 17.29
CA ASP A 32 2.96 -2.15 16.58
C ASP A 32 2.81 -1.82 15.08
N LEU A 33 1.61 -2.02 14.52
CA LEU A 33 1.24 -1.80 13.11
C LEU A 33 0.17 -0.71 12.97
N LYS A 34 0.18 0.28 13.87
CA LYS A 34 -0.85 1.32 13.95
C LYS A 34 -0.96 2.18 12.67
N GLU A 35 0.17 2.49 12.07
CA GLU A 35 0.32 3.28 10.84
C GLU A 35 0.74 2.36 9.70
N VAL A 36 0.10 1.18 9.59
CA VAL A 36 0.45 0.19 8.56
C VAL A 36 0.26 0.79 7.18
N SER A 37 1.34 0.81 6.41
CA SER A 37 1.39 1.46 5.10
C SER A 37 1.53 0.38 4.03
N GLY A 38 2.66 -0.31 3.93
CA GLY A 38 2.81 -1.43 2.98
C GLY A 38 2.37 -2.79 3.50
N VAL A 39 1.84 -3.63 2.60
CA VAL A 39 1.63 -5.07 2.79
C VAL A 39 2.00 -5.86 1.53
N GLU A 40 2.78 -6.93 1.68
CA GLU A 40 3.16 -7.83 0.57
C GLU A 40 3.02 -9.28 1.00
N LYS A 41 2.50 -10.15 0.12
CA LYS A 41 2.44 -11.59 0.40
C LYS A 41 3.84 -12.20 0.32
N SER A 42 4.21 -13.02 1.30
CA SER A 42 5.52 -13.68 1.30
C SER A 42 5.68 -14.63 0.10
N HIS A 43 6.92 -14.90 -0.29
CA HIS A 43 7.24 -15.77 -1.42
C HIS A 43 6.68 -17.19 -1.25
N ASP A 44 6.68 -17.72 -0.02
CA ASP A 44 6.07 -19.02 0.31
C ASP A 44 4.53 -19.01 0.36
N LEU A 45 3.92 -17.85 0.11
CA LEU A 45 2.49 -17.58 0.07
C LEU A 45 1.73 -17.87 1.38
N LYS A 46 2.43 -18.03 2.50
CA LYS A 46 1.84 -18.41 3.80
C LYS A 46 1.71 -17.24 4.76
N MET A 47 2.43 -16.16 4.52
CA MET A 47 2.58 -15.03 5.44
C MET A 47 2.49 -13.71 4.68
N LEU A 48 2.51 -12.62 5.43
CA LEU A 48 2.52 -11.25 4.96
C LEU A 48 3.76 -10.55 5.52
N TRP A 49 4.36 -9.69 4.71
CA TRP A 49 5.30 -8.67 5.13
C TRP A 49 4.55 -7.35 5.27
N MET A 50 4.80 -6.62 6.35
CA MET A 50 4.20 -5.30 6.59
C MET A 50 5.24 -4.32 7.15
N HIS A 51 5.00 -3.03 6.96
CA HIS A 51 5.72 -1.96 7.65
C HIS A 51 4.76 -0.80 7.97
N ASN A 52 5.21 0.08 8.88
CA ASN A 52 4.50 1.34 9.13
C ASN A 52 5.03 2.46 8.23
N ASP A 53 4.23 3.51 8.13
CA ASP A 53 4.56 4.79 7.50
C ASP A 53 5.69 5.54 8.27
N SER A 54 6.09 6.68 7.72
CA SER A 54 7.00 7.70 8.22
C SER A 54 6.87 7.99 9.72
N GLY A 55 7.96 8.47 10.33
CA GLY A 55 8.01 8.77 11.77
C GLY A 55 8.19 7.54 12.67
N ASN A 56 7.95 6.33 12.16
CA ASN A 56 8.20 5.07 12.85
C ASN A 56 9.67 4.62 12.76
N ALA A 57 10.03 3.67 13.61
CA ALA A 57 11.29 2.95 13.46
C ALA A 57 11.30 2.13 12.16
N ALA A 58 12.45 2.03 11.49
CA ALA A 58 12.65 1.20 10.30
C ALA A 58 12.51 -0.29 10.67
N LYS A 59 11.28 -0.80 10.62
CA LYS A 59 10.93 -2.16 11.01
C LYS A 59 10.08 -2.82 9.93
N VAL A 60 10.39 -4.08 9.67
CA VAL A 60 9.60 -4.98 8.84
C VAL A 60 9.02 -6.07 9.73
N PHE A 61 7.74 -6.35 9.55
CA PHE A 61 6.99 -7.31 10.34
C PHE A 61 6.63 -8.51 9.49
N LYS A 62 6.97 -9.72 9.95
CA LYS A 62 6.40 -10.96 9.41
C LYS A 62 5.10 -11.22 10.14
N VAL A 63 4.00 -11.29 9.40
CA VAL A 63 2.64 -11.38 9.93
C VAL A 63 1.96 -12.61 9.33
N SER A 64 1.23 -13.37 10.14
CA SER A 64 0.37 -14.44 9.63
C SER A 64 -0.77 -13.87 8.77
N THR A 65 -1.39 -14.69 7.95
CA THR A 65 -2.61 -14.32 7.19
C THR A 65 -3.82 -13.99 8.07
N GLN A 66 -3.71 -14.17 9.40
CA GLN A 66 -4.70 -13.82 10.41
C GLN A 66 -4.29 -12.57 11.21
N GLY A 67 -3.30 -11.81 10.74
CA GLY A 67 -2.88 -10.53 11.33
C GLY A 67 -1.97 -10.62 12.57
N LYS A 68 -1.61 -11.83 13.02
CA LYS A 68 -0.68 -12.00 14.15
C LYS A 68 0.77 -11.76 13.71
N ILE A 69 1.47 -10.87 14.41
CA ILE A 69 2.93 -10.67 14.24
C ILE A 69 3.66 -11.93 14.72
N LEU A 70 4.48 -12.49 13.84
CA LEU A 70 5.32 -13.66 14.09
C LEU A 70 6.78 -13.27 14.32
N GLN A 71 7.23 -12.22 13.64
CA GLN A 71 8.62 -11.76 13.70
C GLN A 71 8.70 -10.26 13.42
N LYS A 72 9.70 -9.61 14.01
CA LYS A 72 10.04 -8.20 13.77
C LYS A 72 11.51 -8.11 13.40
N ARG A 73 11.83 -7.35 12.34
CA ARG A 73 13.20 -7.08 11.92
C ARG A 73 13.43 -5.58 11.92
N VAL A 74 14.40 -5.12 12.71
CA VAL A 74 14.86 -3.73 12.69
C VAL A 74 15.92 -3.61 11.60
N LEU A 75 15.78 -2.62 10.74
CA LEU A 75 16.75 -2.35 9.69
C LEU A 75 17.69 -1.23 10.13
N SER A 76 18.97 -1.33 9.77
CA SER A 76 19.98 -0.28 10.04
C SER A 76 19.89 0.88 9.03
N VAL A 77 18.68 1.37 8.79
CA VAL A 77 18.38 2.54 7.96
C VAL A 77 17.36 3.43 8.68
N LYS A 78 17.12 4.62 8.15
CA LYS A 78 16.03 5.47 8.64
C LYS A 78 14.80 5.25 7.77
N ASN A 79 13.63 5.21 8.39
CA ASN A 79 12.37 5.40 7.70
C ASN A 79 12.20 6.91 7.48
N HIS A 80 12.46 7.40 6.26
CA HIS A 80 12.25 8.80 5.93
C HIS A 80 10.79 9.07 5.54
N ASP A 81 10.24 8.24 4.65
CA ASP A 81 8.85 8.26 4.21
C ASP A 81 8.58 6.92 3.47
N TRP A 82 8.38 5.84 4.25
CA TRP A 82 8.13 4.48 3.73
C TRP A 82 6.66 4.28 3.43
N GLU A 83 6.33 4.03 2.17
CA GLU A 83 4.94 4.07 1.69
C GLU A 83 4.43 2.70 1.25
N ASP A 84 5.25 1.89 0.57
CA ASP A 84 4.79 0.62 0.00
C ASP A 84 5.87 -0.46 -0.02
N ILE A 85 5.44 -1.71 -0.21
CA ILE A 85 6.32 -2.89 -0.25
C ILE A 85 5.88 -3.87 -1.34
N THR A 86 6.85 -4.42 -2.04
CA THR A 86 6.62 -5.49 -3.04
C THR A 86 7.74 -6.53 -2.98
N SER A 87 7.59 -7.67 -3.66
CA SER A 87 8.61 -8.70 -3.73
C SER A 87 8.89 -9.18 -5.16
N ASP A 88 10.10 -9.69 -5.38
CA ASP A 88 10.43 -10.42 -6.61
C ASP A 88 10.21 -11.93 -6.50
N ASN A 89 10.36 -12.61 -7.63
CA ASN A 89 10.21 -14.07 -7.73
C ASN A 89 11.24 -14.86 -6.90
N ASN A 90 12.27 -14.21 -6.33
CA ASN A 90 13.23 -14.84 -5.43
C ASN A 90 12.97 -14.47 -3.95
N GLY A 91 11.85 -13.81 -3.67
CA GLY A 91 11.46 -13.38 -2.33
C GLY A 91 12.21 -12.15 -1.82
N ASN A 92 13.06 -11.50 -2.63
CA ASN A 92 13.65 -10.23 -2.19
C ASN A 92 12.52 -9.20 -2.06
N ILE A 93 12.50 -8.48 -0.95
CA ILE A 93 11.52 -7.41 -0.73
C ILE A 93 12.11 -6.07 -1.14
N TYR A 94 11.22 -5.20 -1.58
CA TYR A 94 11.52 -3.83 -1.99
C TYR A 94 10.60 -2.92 -1.17
N ILE A 95 11.19 -2.06 -0.33
CA ILE A 95 10.45 -1.10 0.49
C ILE A 95 10.65 0.29 -0.11
N ALA A 96 9.56 1.01 -0.30
CA ALA A 96 9.53 2.25 -1.02
C ALA A 96 9.69 3.45 -0.08
N ASP A 97 10.93 3.89 0.12
CA ASP A 97 11.27 5.10 0.89
C ASP A 97 11.30 6.33 -0.04
N PHE A 98 10.12 6.71 -0.49
CA PHE A 98 9.95 7.69 -1.57
C PHE A 98 8.75 8.63 -1.41
N GLY A 99 8.02 8.54 -0.30
CA GLY A 99 6.99 9.52 0.08
C GLY A 99 7.53 10.93 0.04
N ASN A 100 6.74 11.87 -0.47
CA ASN A 100 7.18 13.21 -0.82
C ASN A 100 6.01 14.21 -0.88
N ASN A 101 5.23 14.28 0.20
CA ASN A 101 4.01 15.11 0.33
C ASN A 101 4.21 16.58 -0.03
N ASN A 102 5.41 17.10 0.24
CA ASN A 102 5.79 18.47 -0.07
C ASN A 102 6.46 18.64 -1.43
N ASN A 103 6.72 17.55 -2.16
CA ASN A 103 7.39 17.50 -3.47
C ASN A 103 8.79 18.14 -3.44
N LYS A 104 9.49 18.04 -2.30
CA LYS A 104 10.79 18.69 -2.03
C LYS A 104 11.96 17.72 -1.90
N ARG A 105 11.70 16.41 -1.77
CA ARG A 105 12.74 15.39 -1.60
C ARG A 105 13.54 15.20 -2.88
N LYS A 106 14.85 15.02 -2.71
CA LYS A 106 15.84 14.70 -3.76
C LYS A 106 16.54 13.36 -3.51
N ASN A 107 16.11 12.64 -2.48
CA ASN A 107 16.74 11.43 -1.96
C ASN A 107 15.75 10.26 -2.00
N LEU A 108 14.99 10.14 -3.10
CA LEU A 108 14.04 9.04 -3.28
C LEU A 108 14.82 7.73 -3.42
N VAL A 109 14.41 6.70 -2.69
CA VAL A 109 15.13 5.44 -2.64
C VAL A 109 14.18 4.28 -2.45
N ILE A 110 14.43 3.17 -3.14
CA ILE A 110 13.81 1.89 -2.88
C ILE A 110 14.86 1.00 -2.21
N LEU A 111 14.49 0.44 -1.06
CA LEU A 111 15.35 -0.40 -0.25
C LEU A 111 15.14 -1.86 -0.64
N LYS A 112 16.18 -2.53 -1.12
CA LYS A 112 16.14 -3.95 -1.46
C LYS A 112 16.75 -4.78 -0.34
N ILE A 113 16.04 -5.81 0.08
CA ILE A 113 16.46 -6.73 1.15
C ILE A 113 16.26 -8.15 0.67
N LYS A 114 17.28 -9.00 0.86
CA LYS A 114 17.17 -10.42 0.48
C LYS A 114 16.33 -11.17 1.49
N GLU A 115 15.46 -12.08 1.02
CA GLU A 115 14.55 -12.83 1.90
C GLU A 115 15.31 -13.54 3.03
N LYS A 116 16.44 -14.17 2.68
CA LYS A 116 17.31 -14.88 3.64
C LYS A 116 17.76 -14.01 4.81
N ASP A 117 17.99 -12.72 4.57
CA ASP A 117 18.49 -11.79 5.59
C ASP A 117 17.35 -11.44 6.56
N LEU A 118 16.11 -11.32 6.08
CA LEU A 118 14.93 -11.15 6.93
C LEU A 118 14.61 -12.38 7.75
N LEU A 119 14.76 -13.57 7.18
CA LEU A 119 14.42 -14.82 7.87
C LEU A 119 15.46 -15.16 8.93
N ASN A 120 16.75 -15.10 8.57
CA ASN A 120 17.81 -15.74 9.34
C ASN A 120 18.98 -14.81 9.72
N GLY A 121 18.99 -13.56 9.27
CA GLY A 121 20.12 -12.65 9.52
C GLY A 121 20.10 -12.03 10.91
N ASP A 122 21.27 -11.99 11.56
CA ASP A 122 21.53 -11.13 12.73
C ASP A 122 21.66 -9.66 12.32
N ASN A 123 22.16 -9.42 11.09
CA ASN A 123 22.23 -8.11 10.44
C ASN A 123 21.52 -8.19 9.09
N VAL A 124 20.61 -7.25 8.82
CA VAL A 124 19.90 -7.17 7.54
C VAL A 124 20.65 -6.21 6.62
N GLU A 125 21.26 -6.73 5.56
CA GLU A 125 21.87 -5.89 4.52
C GLU A 125 20.76 -5.21 3.71
N VAL A 126 20.90 -3.89 3.52
CA VAL A 126 19.93 -3.09 2.75
C VAL A 126 20.62 -2.46 1.56
N GLU A 127 20.31 -2.96 0.37
CA GLU A 127 20.72 -2.36 -0.89
C GLU A 127 19.82 -1.16 -1.21
N LYS A 128 20.39 -0.13 -1.86
CA LYS A 128 19.67 1.11 -2.18
C LYS A 128 19.58 1.31 -3.67
N ILE A 129 18.36 1.45 -4.16
CA ILE A 129 18.02 1.80 -5.54
C ILE A 129 17.55 3.25 -5.51
N LYS A 130 18.45 4.18 -5.81
CA LYS A 130 18.13 5.60 -5.81
C LYS A 130 17.54 6.00 -7.14
N PHE A 131 16.63 6.96 -7.11
CA PHE A 131 16.13 7.52 -8.35
C PHE A 131 15.72 8.99 -8.23
N SER A 132 15.56 9.61 -9.39
CA SER A 132 14.96 10.94 -9.55
C SER A 132 13.99 10.94 -10.72
N TYR A 133 12.99 11.84 -10.68
CA TYR A 133 12.07 12.01 -11.80
C TYR A 133 12.70 12.86 -12.90
N PRO A 134 12.53 12.48 -14.19
CA PRO A 134 13.10 13.22 -15.32
C PRO A 134 12.49 14.62 -15.48
N ASN A 135 11.26 14.82 -14.99
CA ASN A 135 10.43 16.01 -15.16
C ASN A 135 10.32 16.87 -13.89
N GLN A 136 10.92 16.49 -12.75
CA GLN A 136 10.92 17.30 -11.53
C GLN A 136 12.11 18.27 -11.51
N THR A 137 11.94 19.44 -12.12
CA THR A 137 13.01 20.46 -12.20
C THR A 137 13.05 21.41 -10.99
N LYS A 138 12.06 21.37 -10.10
CA LYS A 138 11.94 22.25 -8.92
C LYS A 138 11.56 21.47 -7.66
N PHE A 139 12.06 21.91 -6.51
CA PHE A 139 11.91 21.25 -5.20
C PHE A 139 11.59 22.28 -4.10
N PRO A 140 10.32 22.61 -3.85
CA PRO A 140 9.13 22.08 -4.52
C PRO A 140 8.77 22.81 -5.82
N PRO A 141 8.05 22.16 -6.74
CA PRO A 141 7.38 22.86 -7.83
C PRO A 141 6.23 23.73 -7.30
N LYS A 142 5.66 24.56 -8.17
CA LYS A 142 4.48 25.36 -7.84
C LYS A 142 3.33 24.43 -7.45
N LYS A 143 2.39 24.90 -6.60
CA LYS A 143 1.27 24.08 -6.11
C LYS A 143 0.47 23.37 -7.21
N LYS A 144 0.36 23.98 -8.39
CA LYS A 144 -0.35 23.40 -9.56
C LYS A 144 0.41 22.27 -10.29
N ASP A 145 1.67 22.07 -9.93
CA ASP A 145 2.62 21.15 -10.58
C ASP A 145 3.19 20.12 -9.56
N ARG A 146 2.50 19.90 -8.42
CA ARG A 146 2.92 18.97 -7.35
C ARG A 146 2.39 17.56 -7.56
N PHE A 147 2.99 16.85 -8.52
CA PHE A 147 2.63 15.48 -8.89
C PHE A 147 3.72 14.45 -8.55
N PHE A 148 4.78 14.84 -7.83
CA PHE A 148 5.99 14.04 -7.58
C PHE A 148 6.03 13.43 -6.18
N ASP A 149 4.85 13.14 -5.65
CA ASP A 149 4.71 12.31 -4.47
C ASP A 149 4.55 10.87 -4.91
N ALA A 150 5.39 9.95 -4.45
CA ALA A 150 5.26 8.53 -4.79
C ALA A 150 4.73 7.78 -3.59
N GLU A 151 3.72 6.95 -3.82
CA GLU A 151 3.08 6.21 -2.73
C GLU A 151 2.90 4.73 -3.02
N SER A 152 3.07 4.26 -4.26
CA SER A 152 2.96 2.83 -4.50
C SER A 152 3.96 2.24 -5.48
N LEU A 153 4.22 0.95 -5.29
CA LEU A 153 5.32 0.22 -5.88
C LEU A 153 4.91 -1.18 -6.30
N ILE A 154 5.24 -1.59 -7.52
CA ILE A 154 5.16 -3.01 -7.92
C ILE A 154 6.45 -3.48 -8.57
N TYR A 155 6.73 -4.78 -8.45
CA TYR A 155 7.80 -5.45 -9.19
C TYR A 155 7.24 -6.24 -10.39
N LYS A 156 7.86 -6.06 -11.57
CA LYS A 156 7.63 -6.92 -12.75
C LYS A 156 8.90 -7.03 -13.59
N GLU A 157 9.32 -8.28 -13.86
CA GLU A 157 10.37 -8.60 -14.85
C GLU A 157 11.69 -7.82 -14.69
N GLY A 158 12.17 -7.69 -13.44
CA GLY A 158 13.44 -7.01 -13.16
C GLY A 158 13.34 -5.49 -13.07
N PHE A 159 12.12 -4.94 -13.15
CA PHE A 159 11.84 -3.51 -12.97
C PHE A 159 10.90 -3.27 -11.79
N LEU A 160 11.07 -2.10 -11.21
CA LEU A 160 10.21 -1.52 -10.19
C LEU A 160 9.40 -0.40 -10.81
N TYR A 161 8.09 -0.45 -10.65
CA TYR A 161 7.16 0.51 -11.20
C TYR A 161 6.56 1.33 -10.08
N ILE A 162 6.57 2.64 -10.26
CA ILE A 162 6.29 3.63 -9.24
C ILE A 162 5.09 4.44 -9.69
N PHE A 163 4.08 4.52 -8.83
CA PHE A 163 2.88 5.32 -9.08
C PHE A 163 2.86 6.53 -8.14
N THR A 164 2.56 7.69 -8.70
CA THR A 164 2.53 8.93 -7.93
C THR A 164 1.15 9.24 -7.36
N LYS A 165 1.10 9.93 -6.22
CA LYS A 165 -0.08 10.57 -5.66
C LYS A 165 -0.06 12.06 -5.97
N SER A 166 -1.14 12.59 -6.53
CA SER A 166 -1.23 14.02 -6.82
C SER A 166 -1.54 14.82 -5.56
N ARG A 167 -0.77 15.89 -5.32
CA ARG A 167 -1.03 16.89 -4.27
C ARG A 167 -1.65 18.17 -4.84
N VAL A 168 -2.17 18.11 -6.07
CA VAL A 168 -2.78 19.25 -6.77
C VAL A 168 -4.29 19.27 -6.55
N LYS A 169 -4.79 20.40 -6.04
CA LYS A 169 -6.23 20.61 -5.80
C LYS A 169 -7.05 20.30 -7.07
N ASN A 170 -8.13 19.54 -6.91
CA ASN A 170 -9.03 19.07 -7.97
C ASN A 170 -8.36 18.15 -9.01
N LYS A 171 -7.22 17.57 -8.69
CA LYS A 171 -6.53 16.56 -9.52
C LYS A 171 -5.98 15.43 -8.65
N TYR A 172 -6.62 15.10 -7.53
CA TYR A 172 -6.06 14.17 -6.54
C TYR A 172 -5.95 12.73 -7.06
N GLY A 173 -6.88 12.28 -7.90
CA GLY A 173 -6.80 10.97 -8.54
C GLY A 173 -5.91 10.92 -9.79
N LYS A 174 -5.11 11.95 -10.07
CA LYS A 174 -4.08 11.88 -11.11
C LYS A 174 -2.86 11.12 -10.57
N THR A 175 -2.41 10.14 -11.33
CA THR A 175 -1.21 9.34 -11.06
C THR A 175 -0.36 9.23 -12.31
N MET A 176 0.96 9.24 -12.14
CA MET A 176 1.95 9.04 -13.19
C MET A 176 2.69 7.74 -12.90
N LEU A 177 2.99 7.00 -13.96
CA LEU A 177 3.72 5.73 -13.91
C LEU A 177 5.16 5.94 -14.36
N TYR A 178 6.10 5.52 -13.51
CA TYR A 178 7.52 5.50 -13.81
C TYR A 178 8.09 4.10 -13.61
N LYS A 179 9.25 3.80 -14.21
CA LYS A 179 10.02 2.60 -13.90
C LYS A 179 11.50 2.85 -13.67
N VAL A 180 12.11 1.98 -12.86
CA VAL A 180 13.55 1.86 -12.63
C VAL A 180 13.98 0.40 -12.58
N PRO A 181 15.24 0.06 -12.91
CA PRO A 181 15.75 -1.31 -12.71
C PRO A 181 15.69 -1.74 -11.24
N ALA A 182 15.33 -3.00 -10.98
CA ALA A 182 15.27 -3.60 -9.64
C ALA A 182 16.65 -4.02 -9.08
N THR A 183 17.68 -3.25 -9.42
CA THR A 183 19.07 -3.49 -9.06
C THR A 183 19.68 -2.24 -8.44
N LYS A 184 20.60 -2.41 -7.50
CA LYS A 184 21.32 -1.31 -6.83
C LYS A 184 21.90 -0.35 -7.88
N GLY A 185 21.61 0.94 -7.71
CA GLY A 185 22.04 1.97 -8.66
C GLY A 185 21.50 3.34 -8.32
N ASP A 186 21.80 4.31 -9.19
CA ASP A 186 21.25 5.66 -9.18
C ASP A 186 20.71 5.96 -10.58
N TYR A 187 19.39 6.12 -10.67
CA TYR A 187 18.67 6.16 -11.95
C TYR A 187 17.88 7.46 -12.13
N THR A 188 17.83 7.94 -13.37
CA THR A 188 16.70 8.77 -13.79
C THR A 188 15.57 7.83 -14.16
N ALA A 189 14.42 7.96 -13.48
CA ALA A 189 13.28 7.09 -13.74
C ALA A 189 12.75 7.31 -15.17
N GLN A 190 12.33 6.23 -15.83
CA GLN A 190 11.67 6.33 -17.12
C GLN A 190 10.19 6.64 -16.88
N TYR A 191 9.69 7.75 -17.41
CA TYR A 191 8.26 8.02 -17.48
C TYR A 191 7.61 7.09 -18.52
N ILE A 192 6.49 6.45 -18.15
CA ILE A 192 5.73 5.56 -19.04
C ILE A 192 4.46 6.26 -19.49
N SER A 193 3.56 6.55 -18.55
CA SER A 193 2.21 7.08 -18.85
C SER A 193 1.59 7.73 -17.62
N GLU A 194 0.37 8.25 -17.76
CA GLU A 194 -0.42 8.80 -16.67
C GLU A 194 -1.89 8.38 -16.79
N TYR A 195 -2.58 8.34 -15.64
CA TYR A 195 -4.00 8.06 -15.56
C TYR A 195 -4.65 9.04 -14.58
N THR A 196 -5.92 9.35 -14.78
CA THR A 196 -6.71 10.15 -13.84
C THR A 196 -8.02 9.45 -13.55
N ASN A 197 -8.19 9.00 -12.30
CA ASN A 197 -9.43 8.36 -11.85
C ASN A 197 -10.55 9.39 -11.65
N CYS A 198 -10.42 10.21 -10.60
CA CYS A 198 -11.38 11.24 -10.27
C CYS A 198 -10.69 12.44 -9.59
N ASN A 199 -11.45 13.53 -9.38
CA ASN A 199 -10.91 14.77 -8.81
C ASN A 199 -10.94 14.83 -7.29
N ASP A 200 -11.62 13.89 -6.62
CA ASP A 200 -11.79 13.82 -5.17
C ASP A 200 -10.54 13.28 -4.46
N VAL A 201 -10.30 13.73 -3.23
CA VAL A 201 -9.15 13.32 -2.41
C VAL A 201 -9.17 11.82 -2.09
N HIS A 202 -10.35 11.20 -2.02
CA HIS A 202 -10.50 9.77 -1.77
C HIS A 202 -10.18 8.91 -2.99
N CYS A 203 -9.99 9.51 -4.17
CA CYS A 203 -9.51 8.84 -5.38
C CYS A 203 -7.98 8.84 -5.52
N ALA A 204 -7.26 9.44 -4.57
CA ALA A 204 -5.81 9.38 -4.54
C ALA A 204 -5.33 7.94 -4.43
N ILE A 205 -4.30 7.59 -5.22
CA ILE A 205 -3.66 6.27 -5.15
C ILE A 205 -2.85 6.18 -3.86
N THR A 206 -2.99 5.08 -3.14
CA THR A 206 -2.31 4.82 -1.86
C THR A 206 -1.43 3.57 -1.90
N ALA A 207 -1.82 2.54 -2.65
CA ALA A 207 -1.06 1.30 -2.77
C ALA A 207 -1.22 0.68 -4.15
N ALA A 208 -0.36 -0.27 -4.51
CA ALA A 208 -0.46 -1.01 -5.75
C ALA A 208 -0.04 -2.47 -5.58
N ALA A 209 -0.63 -3.36 -6.37
CA ALA A 209 -0.18 -4.75 -6.46
C ALA A 209 -0.36 -5.30 -7.86
N ILE A 210 0.36 -6.36 -8.17
CA ILE A 210 0.23 -7.10 -9.43
C ILE A 210 -0.13 -8.56 -9.15
N SER A 211 -1.07 -9.11 -9.92
CA SER A 211 -1.55 -10.48 -9.72
C SER A 211 -0.42 -11.49 -9.91
N PRO A 212 -0.53 -12.71 -9.33
CA PRO A 212 0.51 -13.73 -9.49
C PRO A 212 0.74 -14.10 -10.97
N ASP A 213 -0.32 -14.18 -11.79
CA ASP A 213 -0.24 -14.37 -13.25
C ASP A 213 0.26 -13.15 -14.05
N LYS A 214 0.47 -12.01 -13.36
CA LYS A 214 0.90 -10.72 -13.92
C LYS A 214 -0.05 -10.12 -14.96
N GLN A 215 -1.30 -10.58 -15.05
CA GLN A 215 -2.32 -10.08 -15.97
C GLN A 215 -3.15 -8.93 -15.41
N LYS A 216 -3.12 -8.70 -14.09
CA LYS A 216 -3.86 -7.63 -13.42
C LYS A 216 -2.93 -6.75 -12.61
N VAL A 217 -3.03 -5.44 -12.79
CA VAL A 217 -2.46 -4.46 -11.87
C VAL A 217 -3.59 -3.80 -11.12
N VAL A 218 -3.50 -3.73 -9.79
CA VAL A 218 -4.48 -3.03 -8.97
C VAL A 218 -3.87 -1.78 -8.37
N LEU A 219 -4.65 -0.69 -8.40
CA LEU A 219 -4.34 0.53 -7.66
C LEU A 219 -5.41 0.75 -6.58
N LEU A 220 -4.96 0.83 -5.34
CA LEU A 220 -5.82 1.09 -4.19
C LEU A 220 -6.06 2.60 -4.05
N THR A 221 -7.27 2.95 -3.65
CA THR A 221 -7.64 4.27 -3.14
C THR A 221 -8.33 4.12 -1.78
N HIS A 222 -8.65 5.23 -1.13
CA HIS A 222 -9.41 5.21 0.14
C HIS A 222 -10.80 4.58 0.01
N GLN A 223 -11.39 4.55 -1.19
CA GLN A 223 -12.80 4.17 -1.40
C GLN A 223 -13.01 3.02 -2.39
N SER A 224 -12.00 2.67 -3.17
CA SER A 224 -12.10 1.65 -4.22
C SER A 224 -10.76 1.02 -4.55
N VAL A 225 -10.81 -0.08 -5.30
CA VAL A 225 -9.66 -0.60 -6.04
C VAL A 225 -9.93 -0.51 -7.53
N LEU A 226 -8.98 0.05 -8.28
CA LEU A 226 -8.98 0.08 -9.74
C LEU A 226 -8.21 -1.14 -10.24
N VAL A 227 -8.81 -1.93 -11.13
CA VAL A 227 -8.20 -3.13 -11.70
C VAL A 227 -7.91 -2.85 -13.18
N PHE A 228 -6.64 -2.89 -13.54
CA PHE A 228 -6.15 -2.74 -14.91
C PHE A 228 -5.82 -4.11 -15.51
N THR A 229 -6.34 -4.39 -16.70
CA THR A 229 -6.13 -5.64 -17.47
C THR A 229 -5.88 -5.34 -18.94
N ASN A 230 -5.43 -6.31 -19.73
CA ASN A 230 -5.23 -6.16 -21.19
C ASN A 230 -4.31 -4.99 -21.58
N PHE A 231 -3.36 -4.63 -20.71
CA PHE A 231 -2.42 -3.55 -20.96
C PHE A 231 -1.29 -3.97 -21.92
N ASN A 232 -0.74 -3.02 -22.65
CA ASN A 232 0.35 -3.24 -23.58
C ASN A 232 1.70 -3.21 -22.85
N GLY A 233 2.31 -4.38 -22.69
CA GLY A 233 3.65 -4.52 -22.12
C GLY A 233 3.70 -4.10 -20.64
N ASP A 234 4.27 -2.92 -20.38
CA ASP A 234 4.40 -2.32 -19.06
C ASP A 234 3.72 -0.95 -18.92
N ASP A 235 2.98 -0.52 -19.95
CA ASP A 235 2.05 0.60 -19.85
C ASP A 235 0.71 0.12 -19.31
N PHE A 236 0.62 -0.07 -18.00
CA PHE A 236 -0.58 -0.58 -17.32
C PHE A 236 -1.83 0.28 -17.58
N PHE A 237 -1.65 1.57 -17.84
CA PHE A 237 -2.75 2.52 -18.09
C PHE A 237 -3.28 2.47 -19.53
N SER A 238 -2.62 1.73 -20.42
CA SER A 238 -3.15 1.45 -21.76
C SER A 238 -4.23 0.37 -21.78
N GLY A 239 -4.41 -0.36 -20.67
CA GLY A 239 -5.38 -1.44 -20.55
C GLY A 239 -6.80 -1.00 -20.19
N ASP A 240 -7.69 -1.97 -20.13
CA ASP A 240 -9.04 -1.81 -19.61
C ASP A 240 -8.99 -1.56 -18.10
N VAL A 241 -9.84 -0.66 -17.59
CA VAL A 241 -9.94 -0.36 -16.17
C VAL A 241 -11.34 -0.66 -15.63
N LYS A 242 -11.41 -1.37 -14.51
CA LYS A 242 -12.63 -1.60 -13.76
C LYS A 242 -12.49 -1.11 -12.32
N GLU A 243 -13.41 -0.26 -11.89
CA GLU A 243 -13.45 0.21 -10.51
C GLU A 243 -14.35 -0.70 -9.65
N HIS A 244 -13.81 -1.11 -8.50
CA HIS A 244 -14.53 -1.84 -7.46
C HIS A 244 -14.65 -0.96 -6.23
N THR A 245 -15.82 -0.36 -6.01
CA THR A 245 -16.08 0.47 -4.83
C THR A 245 -16.26 -0.37 -3.58
N PHE A 246 -15.68 0.05 -2.47
CA PHE A 246 -15.85 -0.65 -1.20
C PHE A 246 -17.18 -0.31 -0.53
N ASN A 247 -17.81 0.82 -0.88
CA ASN A 247 -18.89 1.44 -0.10
C ASN A 247 -18.48 1.71 1.35
N HIS A 248 -17.18 1.97 1.56
CA HIS A 248 -16.56 2.24 2.85
C HIS A 248 -15.26 3.03 2.61
N ILE A 249 -15.21 4.27 3.13
CA ILE A 249 -14.07 5.17 2.98
C ILE A 249 -13.27 5.18 4.28
N SER A 250 -11.97 4.89 4.18
CA SER A 250 -11.01 4.91 5.29
C SER A 250 -9.58 5.05 4.76
N GLN A 251 -8.58 5.15 5.64
CA GLN A 251 -7.17 5.31 5.29
C GLN A 251 -6.55 3.96 4.92
N LYS A 252 -7.00 3.42 3.78
CA LYS A 252 -6.46 2.18 3.22
C LYS A 252 -5.15 2.49 2.53
N GLU A 253 -4.06 1.98 3.06
CA GLU A 253 -2.71 2.34 2.63
C GLU A 253 -1.93 1.15 2.06
N GLY A 254 -2.45 -0.09 2.12
CA GLY A 254 -1.74 -1.25 1.60
C GLY A 254 -2.63 -2.27 0.89
N VAL A 255 -2.11 -2.87 -0.18
CA VAL A 255 -2.79 -3.94 -0.94
C VAL A 255 -1.80 -4.99 -1.42
N THR A 256 -2.17 -6.27 -1.33
CA THR A 256 -1.48 -7.36 -2.02
C THR A 256 -2.48 -8.40 -2.50
N PHE A 257 -2.16 -9.14 -3.56
CA PHE A 257 -2.96 -10.29 -3.94
C PHE A 257 -2.80 -11.43 -2.93
N LYS A 258 -3.92 -11.97 -2.45
CA LYS A 258 -3.99 -13.25 -1.76
C LYS A 258 -3.93 -14.39 -2.78
N ASP A 259 -4.66 -14.27 -3.88
CA ASP A 259 -4.73 -15.19 -5.02
C ASP A 259 -5.12 -14.38 -6.27
N GLU A 260 -5.48 -15.03 -7.38
CA GLU A 260 -5.79 -14.33 -8.65
C GLU A 260 -6.99 -13.37 -8.61
N THR A 261 -7.84 -13.48 -7.58
CA THR A 261 -9.13 -12.79 -7.49
C THR A 261 -9.36 -12.13 -6.13
N THR A 262 -8.60 -12.50 -5.10
CA THR A 262 -8.76 -11.98 -3.75
C THR A 262 -7.57 -11.11 -3.37
N LEU A 263 -7.85 -9.97 -2.77
CA LEU A 263 -6.88 -9.04 -2.22
C LEU A 263 -6.85 -9.12 -0.69
N TYR A 264 -5.67 -8.96 -0.12
CA TYR A 264 -5.50 -8.44 1.23
C TYR A 264 -5.37 -6.92 1.15
N ILE A 265 -6.08 -6.22 2.03
CA ILE A 265 -6.04 -4.74 2.13
C ILE A 265 -5.81 -4.35 3.58
N THR A 266 -4.91 -3.40 3.82
CA THR A 266 -4.68 -2.82 5.15
C THR A 266 -5.23 -1.40 5.24
N ASP A 267 -5.64 -1.03 6.45
CA ASP A 267 -6.20 0.28 6.80
C ASP A 267 -5.56 0.73 8.10
N GLU A 268 -5.10 1.97 8.13
CA GLU A 268 -4.48 2.56 9.32
C GLU A 268 -5.46 2.65 10.48
N ALA A 269 -4.92 2.85 11.68
CA ALA A 269 -5.73 3.06 12.86
C ALA A 269 -6.54 4.35 12.76
N ASP A 270 -7.86 4.19 12.77
CA ASP A 270 -8.77 5.33 12.91
C ASP A 270 -8.85 5.82 14.36
N LYS A 271 -9.81 6.71 14.64
CA LYS A 271 -10.05 7.27 15.99
C LYS A 271 -10.33 6.22 17.07
N THR A 272 -10.73 5.00 16.71
CA THR A 272 -10.93 3.88 17.64
C THR A 272 -9.63 3.20 18.04
N GLY A 273 -8.54 3.49 17.33
CA GLY A 273 -7.17 3.14 17.70
C GLY A 273 -6.58 1.92 17.03
N SER A 274 -7.35 1.16 16.24
CA SER A 274 -6.89 -0.11 15.67
C SER A 274 -6.82 -0.08 14.14
N SER A 275 -5.65 -0.41 13.59
CA SER A 275 -5.47 -0.74 12.18
C SER A 275 -6.05 -2.12 11.87
N ARG A 276 -6.34 -2.36 10.59
CA ARG A 276 -7.15 -3.52 10.17
C ARG A 276 -6.56 -4.20 8.95
N LEU A 277 -6.81 -5.51 8.87
CA LEU A 277 -6.56 -6.34 7.70
C LEU A 277 -7.90 -6.83 7.17
N TYR A 278 -8.10 -6.69 5.87
CA TYR A 278 -9.30 -7.09 5.15
C TYR A 278 -8.99 -8.11 4.05
N GLU A 279 -9.99 -8.90 3.70
CA GLU A 279 -10.10 -9.59 2.41
C GLU A 279 -11.10 -8.85 1.52
N PHE A 280 -10.78 -8.75 0.23
CA PHE A 280 -11.66 -8.22 -0.80
C PHE A 280 -11.64 -9.09 -2.04
N VAL A 281 -12.80 -9.55 -2.51
CA VAL A 281 -12.91 -10.39 -3.71
C VAL A 281 -13.24 -9.50 -4.91
N LEU A 282 -12.35 -9.50 -5.91
CA LEU A 282 -12.59 -8.91 -7.22
C LEU A 282 -13.70 -9.69 -7.91
N LYS A 283 -14.74 -8.99 -8.34
CA LYS A 283 -15.87 -9.58 -9.07
C LYS A 283 -15.63 -9.38 -10.57
N ASP A 284 -15.98 -10.37 -11.38
CA ASP A 284 -15.97 -10.24 -12.85
C ASP A 284 -16.96 -9.20 -13.36
#